data_AF-A0A8T7M527-F1
#
_entry.id   AF-A0A8T7M527-F1
#
_cell.length_a   1.000
_cell.length_b   1.000
_cell.length_c   1.000
_cell.angle_alpha   90.00
_cell.angle_beta   90.00
_cell.angle_gamma   90.00
#
_symmetry.space_group_name_H-M   'P 1'
#
loop_
_entity.id
_entity.type
_entity.pdbx_description
1 polymer ?
#
loop_
_entity_poly.entity_id
_entity_poly.type
_entity_poly.pdbx_seq_one_letter_code
_entity_poly.pdbx_strand_id
1 'polypeptide(L)'
;MKIREAAAYFPASLLEQPKQLLVTSQVELHHPALQTDRLLSLRHIRPIERNQARLLGISSNLVALIPATVDSFSVSVDFLVDSQNLLAKLGRTINEGQFLKELTLVPDIQAIAGTVSKIAGGLVKAFLKEEEQKPLLQFSGSFNLVREGLREGFYVILGSLDPNFPLPTASVNSQFLIPVNGGLILNGQPVEKLSYVILEVCRADNRTAELNNGALWNSKLREAKAVEDKIRLALNQQKINEYREQWGNLIEAFALLLRNDFNYLEQEADEIIAANIESGLKKFKDASNSFGRLEISSLGGDEDEEEGEWEEGLKKHLLPKLNVELEVVADQYRLKEENARKELAELGLLNM
;
A
#
# COMPACT_ATOMS: atom_id res chain seq x y z
N MET A 1 -4.32 -5.72 3.79
CA MET A 1 -5.53 -5.93 4.63
C MET A 1 -6.73 -6.17 3.72
N LYS A 2 -7.61 -7.10 4.07
CA LYS A 2 -8.82 -7.40 3.29
C LYS A 2 -10.03 -7.60 4.18
N ILE A 3 -11.23 -7.38 3.64
CA ILE A 3 -12.45 -7.88 4.26
C ILE A 3 -12.49 -9.39 3.99
N ARG A 4 -12.40 -10.20 5.05
CA ARG A 4 -12.58 -11.64 4.94
C ARG A 4 -14.05 -11.98 4.77
N GLU A 5 -14.88 -11.37 5.61
CA GLU A 5 -16.32 -11.57 5.61
C GLU A 5 -17.03 -10.36 6.21
N ALA A 6 -18.28 -10.15 5.80
CA ALA A 6 -19.17 -9.20 6.44
C ALA A 6 -20.60 -9.73 6.41
N ALA A 7 -21.37 -9.44 7.46
CA ALA A 7 -22.79 -9.74 7.56
C ALA A 7 -23.55 -8.52 8.05
N ALA A 8 -24.79 -8.37 7.57
CA ALA A 8 -25.68 -7.32 8.04
C ALA A 8 -26.98 -7.93 8.56
N TYR A 9 -27.40 -7.50 9.74
CA TYR A 9 -28.69 -7.79 10.35
C TYR A 9 -29.47 -6.49 10.54
N PHE A 10 -30.71 -6.47 10.05
CA PHE A 10 -31.63 -5.35 10.21
C PHE A 10 -32.96 -5.85 10.78
N PRO A 11 -33.41 -5.28 11.92
CA PRO A 11 -34.73 -5.60 12.47
C PRO A 11 -35.84 -5.15 11.51
N ALA A 12 -36.95 -5.89 11.50
CA ALA A 12 -38.09 -5.63 10.63
C ALA A 12 -38.70 -4.23 10.81
N SER A 13 -38.55 -3.63 12.00
CA SER A 13 -38.98 -2.26 12.28
C SER A 13 -38.25 -1.20 11.45
N LEU A 14 -37.03 -1.49 10.97
CA LEU A 14 -36.24 -0.57 10.13
C LEU A 14 -36.47 -0.77 8.63
N LEU A 15 -37.02 -1.93 8.22
CA LEU A 15 -37.18 -2.31 6.82
C LEU A 15 -38.65 -2.63 6.52
N GLU A 16 -39.39 -1.64 6.03
CA GLU A 16 -40.80 -1.81 5.64
C GLU A 16 -41.00 -2.61 4.34
N GLN A 17 -39.96 -2.77 3.52
CA GLN A 17 -39.95 -3.49 2.23
C GLN A 17 -38.58 -4.17 2.00
N PRO A 18 -38.47 -5.21 1.14
CA PRO A 18 -37.18 -5.74 0.71
C PRO A 18 -36.42 -4.63 -0.02
N LYS A 19 -35.24 -4.29 0.48
CA LYS A 19 -34.45 -3.15 0.00
C LYS A 19 -33.08 -3.64 -0.47
N GLN A 20 -32.33 -2.74 -1.10
CA GLN A 20 -30.93 -2.98 -1.40
C GLN A 20 -30.03 -2.29 -0.38
N LEU A 21 -28.94 -2.96 -0.06
CA LEU A 21 -27.88 -2.47 0.78
C LEU A 21 -26.70 -2.13 -0.11
N LEU A 22 -26.34 -0.86 -0.12
CA LEU A 22 -25.09 -0.37 -0.64
C LEU A 22 -24.06 -0.43 0.49
N VAL A 23 -23.02 -1.24 0.30
CA VAL A 23 -21.88 -1.34 1.20
C VAL A 23 -20.75 -0.55 0.60
N THR A 24 -20.27 0.45 1.31
CA THR A 24 -19.11 1.24 0.90
C THR A 24 -17.97 0.97 1.87
N SER A 25 -16.82 0.54 1.38
CA SER A 25 -15.62 0.33 2.20
C SER A 25 -14.54 1.29 1.76
N GLN A 26 -13.88 1.95 2.71
CA GLN A 26 -12.90 2.99 2.47
C GLN A 26 -11.67 2.75 3.35
N VAL A 27 -10.49 3.00 2.78
CA VAL A 27 -9.23 3.08 3.53
C VAL A 27 -8.62 4.44 3.25
N GLU A 28 -8.19 5.11 4.31
CA GLU A 28 -7.45 6.35 4.26
C GLU A 28 -6.07 6.12 4.88
N LEU A 29 -5.01 6.46 4.16
CA LEU A 29 -3.64 6.35 4.64
C LEU A 29 -3.15 7.74 5.04
N HIS A 30 -2.80 7.92 6.32
CA HIS A 30 -2.28 9.20 6.79
C HIS A 30 -0.75 9.16 6.74
N HIS A 31 -0.18 9.89 5.78
CA HIS A 31 1.27 10.04 5.65
C HIS A 31 1.58 11.44 5.10
N PRO A 32 2.55 12.19 5.65
CA PRO A 32 2.79 13.58 5.24
C PRO A 32 3.06 13.76 3.73
N ALA A 33 3.76 12.81 3.12
CA ALA A 33 4.04 12.85 1.68
C ALA A 33 2.93 12.24 0.80
N LEU A 34 1.97 11.54 1.40
CA LEU A 34 0.76 11.13 0.71
C LEU A 34 -0.26 12.24 1.00
N GLN A 35 -0.47 13.17 0.06
CA GLN A 35 -1.58 14.13 0.19
C GLN A 35 -2.83 13.34 0.66
N THR A 36 -3.49 13.85 1.70
CA THR A 36 -4.47 13.23 2.60
C THR A 36 -5.66 12.51 1.95
N ASP A 37 -5.71 12.42 0.62
CA ASP A 37 -6.85 12.00 -0.19
C ASP A 37 -6.70 10.62 -0.83
N ARG A 38 -5.85 9.73 -0.30
CA ARG A 38 -5.77 8.35 -0.82
C ARG A 38 -6.93 7.50 -0.28
N LEU A 39 -8.12 7.80 -0.78
CA LEU A 39 -9.36 7.09 -0.49
C LEU A 39 -9.57 5.96 -1.50
N LEU A 40 -9.31 4.74 -1.07
CA LEU A 40 -9.70 3.55 -1.85
C LEU A 40 -11.12 3.16 -1.45
N SER A 41 -12.11 3.49 -2.29
CA SER A 41 -13.49 3.07 -2.05
C SER A 41 -13.92 1.87 -2.88
N LEU A 42 -14.47 0.86 -2.22
CA LEU A 42 -15.15 -0.26 -2.84
C LEU A 42 -16.63 -0.18 -2.55
N ARG A 43 -17.45 -0.50 -3.55
CA ARG A 43 -18.91 -0.42 -3.44
C ARG A 43 -19.55 -1.70 -3.92
N HIS A 44 -20.40 -2.26 -3.08
CA HIS A 44 -21.17 -3.45 -3.38
C HIS A 44 -22.65 -3.20 -3.14
N ILE A 45 -23.49 -3.70 -4.05
CA ILE A 45 -24.95 -3.64 -3.88
C ILE A 45 -25.46 -5.06 -3.64
N ARG A 46 -26.22 -5.25 -2.55
CA ARG A 46 -26.74 -6.54 -2.12
C ARG A 46 -28.21 -6.46 -1.72
N PRO A 47 -29.03 -7.48 -2.02
CA PRO A 47 -30.38 -7.56 -1.45
C PRO A 47 -30.29 -7.81 0.06
N ILE A 48 -31.21 -7.22 0.82
CA ILE A 48 -31.37 -7.48 2.26
C ILE A 48 -32.76 -8.00 2.58
N GLU A 49 -32.81 -8.87 3.59
CA GLU A 49 -34.02 -9.46 4.12
C GLU A 49 -34.20 -9.03 5.59
N ARG A 50 -35.45 -9.07 6.05
CA ARG A 50 -35.81 -8.61 7.40
C ARG A 50 -35.51 -9.71 8.42
N ASN A 51 -35.09 -9.32 9.61
CA ASN A 51 -34.89 -10.23 10.77
C ASN A 51 -33.93 -11.39 10.50
N GLN A 52 -33.05 -11.27 9.53
CA GLN A 52 -32.07 -12.31 9.22
C GLN A 52 -30.71 -11.69 8.93
N ALA A 53 -29.67 -12.11 9.64
CA ALA A 53 -28.32 -11.76 9.26
C ALA A 53 -27.99 -12.43 7.93
N ARG A 54 -27.57 -11.62 6.95
CA ARG A 54 -27.16 -12.11 5.64
C ARG A 54 -25.67 -11.87 5.47
N LEU A 55 -24.95 -12.94 5.11
CA LEU A 55 -23.59 -12.83 4.60
C LEU A 55 -23.62 -12.02 3.31
N LEU A 56 -22.76 -11.01 3.23
CA LEU A 56 -22.75 -10.07 2.11
C LEU A 56 -21.91 -10.58 0.93
N GLY A 57 -21.11 -11.63 1.15
CA GLY A 57 -20.20 -12.18 0.14
C GLY A 57 -19.18 -11.13 -0.33
N ILE A 58 -18.77 -10.24 0.57
CA ILE A 58 -17.76 -9.22 0.32
C ILE A 58 -16.42 -9.82 0.76
N SER A 59 -15.63 -10.24 -0.22
CA SER A 59 -14.23 -10.60 -0.01
C SER A 59 -13.40 -9.69 -0.89
N SER A 60 -12.94 -8.58 -0.31
CA SER A 60 -12.29 -7.53 -1.07
C SER A 60 -11.01 -7.08 -0.40
N ASN A 61 -9.94 -7.03 -1.19
CA ASN A 61 -8.69 -6.39 -0.78
C ASN A 61 -8.93 -4.89 -0.65
N LEU A 62 -8.90 -4.39 0.59
CA LEU A 62 -9.09 -2.98 0.88
C LEU A 62 -7.83 -2.18 0.57
N VAL A 63 -6.68 -2.77 0.91
CA VAL A 63 -5.37 -2.23 0.59
C VAL A 63 -4.41 -3.40 0.36
N ALA A 64 -3.77 -3.40 -0.80
CA ALA A 64 -2.80 -4.45 -1.16
C ALA A 64 -1.56 -4.40 -0.26
N LEU A 65 -1.08 -3.18 0.03
CA LEU A 65 0.07 -2.93 0.89
C LEU A 65 -0.10 -1.60 1.62
N ILE A 66 0.09 -1.62 2.94
CA ILE A 66 0.24 -0.40 3.74
C ILE A 66 1.74 -0.04 3.69
N PRO A 67 2.12 1.15 3.19
CA PRO A 67 3.52 1.57 3.16
C PRO A 67 4.12 1.59 4.58
N ALA A 68 5.41 1.28 4.73
CA ALA A 68 6.02 1.14 6.05
C ALA A 68 6.20 2.48 6.77
N THR A 69 6.24 3.58 6.03
CA THR A 69 6.37 4.93 6.61
C THR A 69 5.05 5.49 7.12
N VAL A 70 3.91 4.83 6.88
CA VAL A 70 2.59 5.30 7.34
C VAL A 70 2.50 5.20 8.86
N ASP A 71 2.24 6.32 9.52
CA ASP A 71 2.07 6.37 10.98
C ASP A 71 0.69 5.86 11.43
N SER A 72 -0.32 6.09 10.59
CA SER A 72 -1.68 5.66 10.88
C SER A 72 -2.53 5.53 9.63
N PHE A 73 -3.57 4.72 9.72
CA PHE A 73 -4.59 4.63 8.68
C PHE A 73 -5.97 4.47 9.30
N SER A 74 -6.98 4.92 8.57
CA SER A 74 -8.38 4.75 8.93
C SER A 74 -9.05 3.76 7.97
N VAL A 75 -9.97 2.97 8.50
CA VAL A 75 -10.86 2.10 7.71
C VAL A 75 -12.28 2.47 8.06
N SER A 76 -13.12 2.68 7.04
CA SER A 76 -14.55 2.86 7.19
C SER A 76 -15.32 1.82 6.37
N VAL A 77 -16.36 1.23 6.92
CA VAL A 77 -17.34 0.40 6.20
C VAL A 77 -18.74 0.91 6.53
N ASP A 78 -19.40 1.45 5.51
CA ASP A 78 -20.70 2.09 5.61
C ASP A 78 -21.78 1.22 4.96
N PHE A 79 -22.89 1.08 5.67
CA PHE A 79 -24.09 0.39 5.24
C PHE A 79 -25.21 1.39 4.93
N LEU A 80 -25.43 1.64 3.65
CA LEU A 80 -26.44 2.55 3.14
C LEU A 80 -27.61 1.74 2.59
N VAL A 81 -28.84 2.10 2.97
CA VAL A 81 -30.02 1.41 2.48
C VAL A 81 -30.67 2.22 1.36
N ASP A 82 -30.71 1.60 0.18
CA ASP A 82 -31.48 2.08 -0.95
C ASP A 82 -32.94 1.71 -0.75
N SER A 83 -33.67 2.69 -0.20
CA SER A 83 -35.05 2.50 0.24
C SER A 83 -36.04 2.33 -0.93
N GLN A 84 -35.69 2.88 -2.08
CA GLN A 84 -36.51 2.93 -3.30
C GLN A 84 -36.00 1.99 -4.40
N ASN A 85 -34.98 1.19 -4.11
CA ASN A 85 -34.38 0.24 -5.05
C ASN A 85 -33.88 0.93 -6.34
N LEU A 86 -33.47 2.19 -6.24
CA LEU A 86 -33.02 3.02 -7.37
C LEU A 86 -31.67 2.55 -7.93
N LEU A 87 -30.81 1.99 -7.06
CA LEU A 87 -29.51 1.46 -7.39
C LEU A 87 -29.57 0.04 -7.97
N ALA A 88 -30.71 -0.64 -7.92
CA ALA A 88 -30.88 -1.97 -8.50
C ALA A 88 -30.55 -2.04 -9.98
N LYS A 89 -30.84 -0.95 -10.70
CA LYS A 89 -30.57 -0.82 -12.13
C LYS A 89 -29.09 -0.58 -12.41
N LEU A 90 -28.36 0.08 -11.49
CA LEU A 90 -26.91 0.28 -11.58
C LEU A 90 -26.09 -0.91 -11.08
N GLY A 91 -26.64 -1.69 -10.14
CA GLY A 91 -25.94 -2.74 -9.43
C GLY A 91 -25.39 -3.85 -10.32
N ARG A 92 -25.97 -4.10 -11.50
CA ARG A 92 -25.39 -5.07 -12.46
C ARG A 92 -24.05 -4.58 -13.02
N THR A 93 -23.98 -3.31 -13.45
CA THR A 93 -22.76 -2.71 -14.02
C THR A 93 -21.64 -2.53 -12.98
N ILE A 94 -21.98 -2.23 -11.72
CA ILE A 94 -21.00 -2.05 -10.63
C ILE A 94 -20.51 -3.41 -10.07
N ASN A 95 -21.40 -4.40 -9.92
CA ASN A 95 -21.06 -5.68 -9.28
C ASN A 95 -20.34 -6.69 -10.19
N GLU A 96 -20.25 -6.45 -11.51
CA GLU A 96 -19.67 -7.41 -12.46
C GLU A 96 -18.16 -7.68 -12.26
N GLY A 97 -17.47 -6.97 -11.37
CA GLY A 97 -16.11 -7.30 -10.94
C GLY A 97 -15.04 -7.15 -12.03
N GLN A 98 -15.41 -7.08 -13.31
CA GLN A 98 -14.52 -6.78 -14.45
C GLN A 98 -13.96 -5.37 -14.34
N PHE A 99 -14.77 -4.39 -13.94
CA PHE A 99 -14.32 -3.01 -13.78
C PHE A 99 -13.19 -2.88 -12.73
N LEU A 100 -13.28 -3.58 -11.60
CA LEU A 100 -12.25 -3.57 -10.56
C LEU A 100 -11.06 -4.50 -10.89
N LYS A 101 -11.29 -5.65 -11.56
CA LYS A 101 -10.22 -6.56 -12.00
C LYS A 101 -9.34 -5.95 -13.10
N GLU A 102 -9.91 -5.21 -14.04
CA GLU A 102 -9.14 -4.53 -15.09
C GLU A 102 -8.32 -3.37 -14.51
N LEU A 103 -8.82 -2.72 -13.45
CA LEU A 103 -8.09 -1.67 -12.73
C LEU A 103 -6.88 -2.17 -11.93
N THR A 104 -6.86 -3.45 -11.52
CA THR A 104 -5.72 -4.04 -10.79
C THR A 104 -4.51 -4.41 -11.68
N LEU A 105 -4.61 -4.25 -13.01
CA LEU A 105 -3.58 -4.66 -13.97
C LEU A 105 -2.80 -3.49 -14.62
N VAL A 106 -3.08 -2.24 -14.24
CA VAL A 106 -2.45 -1.05 -14.86
C VAL A 106 -1.48 -0.38 -13.87
N PRO A 107 -0.26 0.04 -14.27
CA PRO A 107 0.76 0.55 -13.35
C PRO A 107 0.43 1.86 -12.59
N ASP A 108 -0.65 2.59 -12.94
CA ASP A 108 -1.04 3.88 -12.34
C ASP A 108 -2.44 3.82 -11.67
N ILE A 109 -2.65 2.81 -10.83
CA ILE A 109 -3.92 2.50 -10.12
C ILE A 109 -4.50 3.70 -9.34
N GLN A 110 -3.64 4.60 -8.85
CA GLN A 110 -3.99 5.56 -7.81
C GLN A 110 -4.84 6.74 -8.32
N ALA A 111 -4.50 7.32 -9.47
CA ALA A 111 -5.27 8.42 -10.06
C ALA A 111 -6.65 7.96 -10.59
N ILE A 112 -6.73 6.70 -11.03
CA ILE A 112 -7.95 6.12 -11.59
C ILE A 112 -8.91 5.70 -10.46
N ALA A 113 -8.41 5.08 -9.38
CA ALA A 113 -9.24 4.70 -8.23
C ALA A 113 -9.91 5.91 -7.56
N GLY A 114 -9.19 7.04 -7.45
CA GLY A 114 -9.75 8.30 -6.96
C GLY A 114 -10.86 8.85 -7.87
N THR A 115 -10.63 8.85 -9.19
CA THR A 115 -11.62 9.30 -10.19
C THR A 115 -12.87 8.42 -10.19
N VAL A 116 -12.70 7.09 -10.13
CA VAL A 116 -13.80 6.11 -10.05
C VAL A 116 -14.60 6.31 -8.77
N SER A 117 -13.93 6.47 -7.62
CA SER A 117 -14.61 6.73 -6.35
C SER A 117 -15.41 8.03 -6.40
N LYS A 118 -14.88 9.08 -7.03
CA LYS A 118 -15.58 10.36 -7.25
C LYS A 118 -16.82 10.19 -8.15
N ILE A 119 -16.71 9.46 -9.25
CA ILE A 119 -17.84 9.19 -10.17
C ILE A 119 -18.91 8.35 -9.46
N ALA A 120 -18.51 7.27 -8.80
CA ALA A 120 -19.43 6.44 -8.04
C ALA A 120 -20.11 7.25 -6.92
N GLY A 121 -19.36 8.13 -6.25
CA GLY A 121 -19.86 9.10 -5.27
C GLY A 121 -20.93 10.02 -5.86
N GLY A 122 -20.64 10.63 -7.01
CA GLY A 122 -21.58 11.49 -7.73
C GLY A 122 -22.86 10.76 -8.14
N LEU A 123 -22.74 9.52 -8.63
CA LEU A 123 -23.91 8.70 -8.97
C LEU A 123 -24.78 8.41 -7.76
N VAL A 124 -24.19 7.97 -6.64
CA VAL A 124 -24.98 7.73 -5.42
C VAL A 124 -25.66 9.01 -4.92
N LYS A 125 -24.97 10.15 -4.94
CA LYS A 125 -25.54 11.45 -4.58
C LYS A 125 -26.68 11.89 -5.51
N ALA A 126 -26.61 11.52 -6.79
CA ALA A 126 -27.65 11.85 -7.77
C ALA A 126 -28.91 10.98 -7.63
N PHE A 127 -28.79 9.74 -7.13
CA PHE A 127 -29.89 8.79 -7.03
C PHE A 127 -30.49 8.66 -5.63
N LEU A 128 -29.72 8.85 -4.56
CA LEU A 128 -30.21 8.79 -3.18
C LEU A 128 -30.49 10.19 -2.64
N LYS A 129 -31.63 10.38 -1.96
CA LYS A 129 -31.90 11.64 -1.25
C LYS A 129 -30.94 11.80 -0.08
N GLU A 130 -30.71 13.04 0.36
CA GLU A 130 -29.73 13.33 1.43
C GLU A 130 -30.05 12.58 2.74
N GLU A 131 -31.33 12.36 3.04
CA GLU A 131 -31.77 11.60 4.21
C GLU A 131 -31.45 10.10 4.09
N GLU A 132 -31.39 9.57 2.87
CA GLU A 132 -31.06 8.17 2.55
C GLU A 132 -29.55 7.94 2.42
N GLN A 133 -28.76 9.03 2.37
CA GLN A 133 -27.29 8.99 2.33
C GLN A 133 -26.67 8.81 3.73
N LYS A 134 -27.47 8.84 4.80
CA LYS A 134 -26.98 8.56 6.16
C LYS A 134 -26.79 7.04 6.33
N PRO A 135 -25.59 6.57 6.71
CA PRO A 135 -25.38 5.14 6.93
C PRO A 135 -26.26 4.66 8.07
N LEU A 136 -26.95 3.54 7.86
CA LEU A 136 -27.67 2.85 8.95
C LEU A 136 -26.70 2.26 9.96
N LEU A 137 -25.54 1.83 9.49
CA LEU A 137 -24.47 1.32 10.31
C LEU A 137 -23.15 1.75 9.69
N GLN A 138 -22.27 2.29 10.53
CA GLN A 138 -20.94 2.70 10.13
C GLN A 138 -19.95 2.03 11.07
N PHE A 139 -18.98 1.35 10.48
CA PHE A 139 -17.84 0.80 11.19
C PHE A 139 -16.62 1.61 10.82
N SER A 140 -16.09 2.37 11.77
CA SER A 140 -14.85 3.12 11.58
C SER A 140 -13.81 2.72 12.62
N GLY A 141 -12.55 2.68 12.20
CA GLY A 141 -11.42 2.41 13.08
C GLY A 141 -10.19 3.12 12.58
N SER A 142 -9.50 3.83 13.48
CA SER A 142 -8.20 4.43 13.22
C SER A 142 -7.12 3.61 13.92
N PHE A 143 -6.13 3.18 13.17
CA PHE A 143 -5.04 2.36 13.68
C PHE A 143 -3.77 3.19 13.72
N ASN A 144 -3.20 3.38 14.91
CA ASN A 144 -1.90 3.98 15.10
C ASN A 144 -0.82 2.89 15.02
N LEU A 145 0.03 2.96 14.01
CA LEU A 145 1.04 1.94 13.73
C LEU A 145 2.31 2.12 14.59
N VAL A 146 2.50 3.29 15.22
CA VAL A 146 3.73 3.66 15.93
C VAL A 146 3.80 3.08 17.35
N ARG A 147 2.67 2.92 18.06
CA ARG A 147 2.68 2.53 19.50
C ARG A 147 2.56 1.03 19.75
N GLU A 148 1.47 0.41 19.30
CA GLU A 148 1.22 -1.03 19.48
C GLU A 148 1.04 -1.77 18.17
N GLY A 149 0.92 -1.02 17.07
CA GLY A 149 0.78 -1.55 15.72
C GLY A 149 -0.58 -2.18 15.45
N LEU A 150 -0.83 -2.40 14.17
CA LEU A 150 -1.79 -3.40 13.72
C LEU A 150 -1.07 -4.75 13.72
N ARG A 151 -1.58 -5.72 14.46
CA ARG A 151 -1.03 -7.08 14.53
C ARG A 151 -1.68 -7.95 13.47
N GLU A 152 -0.97 -8.99 13.06
CA GLU A 152 -1.57 -10.01 12.22
C GLU A 152 -2.72 -10.71 12.93
N GLY A 153 -3.73 -11.08 12.15
CA GLY A 153 -4.87 -11.82 12.63
C GLY A 153 -6.19 -11.23 12.13
N PHE A 154 -7.24 -11.50 12.91
CA PHE A 154 -8.60 -11.11 12.58
C PHE A 154 -9.10 -10.05 13.53
N TYR A 155 -9.57 -8.95 12.96
CA TYR A 155 -10.27 -7.89 13.68
C TYR A 155 -11.75 -8.02 13.38
N VAL A 156 -12.53 -8.24 14.43
CA VAL A 156 -13.98 -8.37 14.33
C VAL A 156 -14.62 -7.10 14.88
N ILE A 157 -15.41 -6.43 14.04
CA ILE A 157 -16.19 -5.27 14.43
C ILE A 157 -17.65 -5.71 14.46
N LEU A 158 -18.31 -5.52 15.61
CA LEU A 158 -19.71 -5.88 15.82
C LEU A 158 -20.57 -4.61 15.88
N GLY A 159 -21.75 -4.69 15.29
CA GLY A 159 -22.77 -3.63 15.32
C GLY A 159 -24.14 -4.23 15.60
N SER A 160 -24.95 -3.52 16.40
CA SER A 160 -26.35 -3.86 16.60
C SER A 160 -27.23 -2.64 16.45
N LEU A 161 -28.33 -2.81 15.72
CA LEU A 161 -29.42 -1.85 15.62
C LEU A 161 -30.66 -2.31 16.40
N ASP A 162 -30.59 -3.49 17.03
CA ASP A 162 -31.70 -4.05 17.80
C ASP A 162 -31.41 -3.91 19.29
N PRO A 163 -32.18 -3.08 20.03
CA PRO A 163 -31.95 -2.86 21.45
C PRO A 163 -32.12 -4.14 22.28
N ASN A 164 -32.83 -5.16 21.76
CA ASN A 164 -32.99 -6.45 22.43
C ASN A 164 -31.78 -7.37 22.26
N PHE A 165 -30.87 -7.05 21.33
CA PHE A 165 -29.62 -7.76 21.09
C PHE A 165 -28.45 -6.78 21.20
N PRO A 166 -28.13 -6.29 22.42
CA PRO A 166 -27.04 -5.36 22.60
C PRO A 166 -25.70 -6.00 22.21
N LEU A 167 -24.71 -5.15 21.95
CA LEU A 167 -23.35 -5.61 21.71
C LEU A 167 -22.85 -6.41 22.91
N PRO A 168 -22.14 -7.53 22.69
CA PRO A 168 -21.57 -8.30 23.79
C PRO A 168 -20.59 -7.41 24.56
N THR A 169 -20.76 -7.32 25.87
CA THR A 169 -19.77 -6.66 26.73
C THR A 169 -18.46 -7.39 26.59
N ALA A 170 -17.38 -6.67 26.28
CA ALA A 170 -16.02 -7.21 26.18
C ALA A 170 -15.61 -7.81 27.54
N SER A 171 -15.98 -9.06 27.75
CA SER A 171 -15.63 -9.85 28.92
C SER A 171 -14.48 -10.77 28.53
N VAL A 172 -13.63 -11.08 29.50
CA VAL A 172 -12.46 -11.95 29.35
C VAL A 172 -12.81 -13.33 28.77
N ASN A 173 -14.09 -13.73 28.80
CA ASN A 173 -14.59 -15.02 28.34
C ASN A 173 -15.25 -15.00 26.96
N SER A 174 -15.29 -13.85 26.26
CA SER A 174 -15.88 -13.78 24.91
C SER A 174 -14.97 -14.49 23.91
N GLN A 175 -15.39 -15.64 23.41
CA GLN A 175 -14.62 -16.43 22.44
C GLN A 175 -15.17 -16.22 21.03
N PHE A 176 -14.33 -15.66 20.17
CA PHE A 176 -14.62 -15.51 18.75
C PHE A 176 -13.96 -16.64 17.96
N LEU A 177 -14.75 -17.30 17.11
CA LEU A 177 -14.26 -18.31 16.18
C LEU A 177 -14.68 -17.90 14.77
N ILE A 178 -13.73 -17.96 13.83
CA ILE A 178 -13.95 -17.57 12.44
C ILE A 178 -13.66 -18.80 11.56
N PRO A 179 -14.66 -19.67 11.34
CA PRO A 179 -14.49 -20.88 10.55
C PRO A 179 -14.06 -20.54 9.12
N VAL A 180 -13.35 -21.46 8.47
CA VAL A 180 -12.89 -21.27 7.07
C VAL A 180 -14.09 -21.08 6.13
N ASN A 181 -15.16 -21.84 6.36
CA ASN A 181 -16.40 -21.81 5.59
C ASN A 181 -17.57 -21.59 6.54
N GLY A 182 -17.88 -20.34 6.86
CA GLY A 182 -19.05 -20.00 7.68
C GLY A 182 -18.93 -18.64 8.34
N GLY A 183 -20.06 -18.19 8.89
CA GLY A 183 -20.17 -16.93 9.59
C GLY A 183 -19.40 -16.90 10.92
N LEU A 184 -19.27 -15.70 11.49
CA LEU A 184 -18.73 -15.49 12.83
C LEU A 184 -19.46 -16.33 13.89
N ILE A 185 -18.69 -16.99 14.75
CA ILE A 185 -19.19 -17.71 15.93
C ILE A 185 -18.73 -16.94 17.17
N LEU A 186 -19.68 -16.63 18.06
CA LEU A 186 -19.45 -15.98 19.35
C LEU A 186 -19.91 -16.92 20.46
N ASN A 187 -19.01 -17.27 21.38
CA ASN A 187 -19.29 -18.16 22.52
C ASN A 187 -19.91 -19.50 22.08
N GLY A 188 -19.40 -20.06 20.97
CA GLY A 188 -19.88 -21.33 20.41
C GLY A 188 -21.19 -21.25 19.63
N GLN A 189 -21.80 -20.05 19.48
CA GLN A 189 -23.04 -19.85 18.74
C GLN A 189 -22.81 -19.01 17.49
N PRO A 190 -23.46 -19.34 16.35
CA PRO A 190 -23.45 -18.47 15.17
C PRO A 190 -24.02 -17.08 15.48
N VAL A 191 -23.40 -16.05 14.93
CA VAL A 191 -23.86 -14.67 15.06
C VAL A 191 -24.96 -14.39 14.03
N GLU A 192 -26.21 -14.52 14.45
CA GLU A 192 -27.39 -14.37 13.56
C GLU A 192 -28.12 -13.03 13.69
N LYS A 193 -27.84 -12.28 14.76
CA LYS A 193 -28.62 -11.08 15.16
C LYS A 193 -27.76 -9.82 15.33
N LEU A 194 -26.51 -9.88 14.91
CA LEU A 194 -25.60 -8.75 14.88
C LEU A 194 -25.12 -8.56 13.45
N SER A 195 -24.86 -7.30 13.10
CA SER A 195 -24.06 -6.97 11.94
C SER A 195 -22.59 -7.06 12.31
N TYR A 196 -21.75 -7.53 11.39
CA TYR A 196 -20.31 -7.60 11.64
C TYR A 196 -19.47 -7.44 10.39
N VAL A 197 -18.23 -7.01 10.59
CA VAL A 197 -17.17 -7.00 9.58
C VAL A 197 -15.95 -7.70 10.18
N ILE A 198 -15.38 -8.63 9.41
CA ILE A 198 -14.14 -9.33 9.75
C ILE A 198 -13.05 -8.82 8.82
N LEU A 199 -12.10 -8.07 9.39
CA LEU A 199 -10.89 -7.65 8.69
C LEU A 199 -9.81 -8.70 8.93
N GLU A 200 -9.19 -9.16 7.85
CA GLU A 200 -8.00 -10.00 7.89
C GLU A 200 -6.77 -9.14 7.61
N VAL A 201 -5.87 -9.17 8.58
CA VAL A 201 -4.59 -8.48 8.56
C VAL A 201 -3.50 -9.52 8.49
N CYS A 202 -2.73 -9.45 7.41
CA CYS A 202 -1.54 -10.27 7.22
C CYS A 202 -0.34 -9.32 7.08
N ARG A 203 0.79 -9.74 7.63
CA ARG A 203 2.11 -9.21 7.30
C ARG A 203 2.53 -9.87 5.98
N ALA A 204 3.17 -9.09 5.14
CA ALA A 204 3.87 -9.67 3.99
C ALA A 204 5.25 -10.12 4.50
N ASP A 205 5.52 -11.43 4.45
CA ASP A 205 6.77 -12.03 4.96
C ASP A 205 8.03 -11.52 4.25
N ASN A 206 7.89 -10.97 3.05
CA ASN A 206 8.82 -10.09 2.35
C ASN A 206 8.09 -9.49 1.15
N ARG A 207 8.43 -8.26 0.76
CA ARG A 207 7.89 -7.69 -0.48
C ARG A 207 8.37 -8.52 -1.66
N THR A 208 7.47 -9.31 -2.22
CA THR A 208 7.77 -10.20 -3.33
C THR A 208 8.26 -9.39 -4.52
N ALA A 209 9.09 -10.00 -5.38
CA ALA A 209 9.56 -9.36 -6.61
C ALA A 209 8.38 -8.82 -7.47
N GLU A 210 7.21 -9.44 -7.37
CA GLU A 210 5.97 -9.01 -8.01
C GLU A 210 5.45 -7.66 -7.48
N LEU A 211 5.55 -7.39 -6.18
CA LEU A 211 5.19 -6.09 -5.60
C LEU A 211 6.18 -4.98 -6.01
N ASN A 212 7.41 -5.35 -6.37
CA ASN A 212 8.46 -4.44 -6.81
C ASN A 212 8.51 -4.30 -8.34
N ASN A 213 7.76 -5.13 -9.08
CA ASN A 213 7.72 -5.09 -10.54
C ASN A 213 6.97 -3.84 -10.99
N GLY A 214 7.70 -2.89 -11.58
CA GLY A 214 7.19 -1.61 -12.03
C GLY A 214 7.72 -0.41 -11.23
N ALA A 215 8.35 -0.63 -10.07
CA ALA A 215 9.01 0.44 -9.35
C ALA A 215 10.19 1.01 -10.15
N LEU A 216 10.31 2.34 -10.19
CA LEU A 216 11.36 3.03 -10.96
C LEU A 216 12.76 2.65 -10.46
N TRP A 217 12.96 2.55 -9.14
CA TRP A 217 14.23 2.11 -8.56
C TRP A 217 14.62 0.70 -9.01
N ASN A 218 13.65 -0.21 -9.16
CA ASN A 218 13.88 -1.59 -9.58
C ASN A 218 14.25 -1.67 -11.06
N SER A 219 13.77 -0.75 -11.89
CA SER A 219 14.28 -0.59 -13.27
C SER A 219 15.76 -0.22 -13.26
N LYS A 220 16.14 0.79 -12.46
CA LYS A 220 17.53 1.25 -12.37
C LYS A 220 18.47 0.18 -11.82
N LEU A 221 18.02 -0.59 -10.83
CA LEU A 221 18.77 -1.72 -10.31
C LEU A 221 18.99 -2.82 -11.37
N ARG A 222 17.97 -3.11 -12.20
CA ARG A 222 18.11 -4.08 -13.31
C ARG A 222 19.07 -3.58 -14.38
N GLU A 223 19.01 -2.29 -14.73
CA GLU A 223 19.97 -1.66 -15.64
C GLU A 223 21.40 -1.77 -15.08
N ALA A 224 21.61 -1.48 -13.79
CA ALA A 224 22.91 -1.62 -13.12
C ALA A 224 23.42 -3.06 -13.20
N LYS A 225 22.58 -4.05 -12.88
CA LYS A 225 22.94 -5.48 -12.98
C LYS A 225 23.29 -5.90 -14.40
N ALA A 226 22.62 -5.35 -15.42
CA ALA A 226 22.98 -5.61 -16.80
C ALA A 226 24.35 -5.01 -17.19
N VAL A 227 24.75 -3.90 -16.56
CA VAL A 227 26.11 -3.35 -16.71
C VAL A 227 27.13 -4.25 -16.02
N GLU A 228 26.85 -4.74 -14.81
CA GLU A 228 27.70 -5.73 -14.10
C GLU A 228 28.01 -6.96 -14.96
N ASP A 229 27.01 -7.46 -15.70
CA ASP A 229 27.19 -8.61 -16.57
C ASP A 229 28.08 -8.30 -17.79
N LYS A 230 28.07 -7.06 -18.29
CA LYS A 230 28.94 -6.62 -19.40
C LYS A 230 30.40 -6.49 -18.98
N ILE A 231 30.67 -6.16 -17.72
CA ILE A 231 32.04 -6.02 -17.19
C ILE A 231 32.80 -7.34 -17.24
N ARG A 232 32.12 -8.46 -17.01
CA ARG A 232 32.72 -9.80 -17.15
C ARG A 232 33.20 -10.11 -18.57
N LEU A 233 32.64 -9.42 -19.56
CA LEU A 233 32.96 -9.59 -20.98
C LEU A 233 33.87 -8.48 -21.52
N ALA A 234 34.24 -7.50 -20.68
CA ALA A 234 35.12 -6.42 -21.09
C ALA A 234 36.53 -6.96 -21.35
N LEU A 235 37.12 -6.57 -22.48
CA LEU A 235 38.42 -7.06 -22.94
C LEU A 235 39.57 -6.07 -22.69
N ASN A 236 39.29 -4.91 -22.09
CA ASN A 236 40.31 -3.92 -21.76
C ASN A 236 39.89 -3.04 -20.57
N GLN A 237 40.89 -2.43 -19.94
CA GLN A 237 40.71 -1.60 -18.74
C GLN A 237 39.86 -0.35 -18.99
N GLN A 238 39.97 0.27 -20.17
CA GLN A 238 39.16 1.44 -20.53
C GLN A 238 37.66 1.14 -20.47
N LYS A 239 37.21 0.02 -21.06
CA LYS A 239 35.80 -0.39 -21.01
C LYS A 239 35.35 -0.77 -19.60
N ILE A 240 36.23 -1.37 -18.81
CA ILE A 240 35.95 -1.66 -17.39
C ILE A 240 35.67 -0.35 -16.64
N ASN A 241 36.48 0.68 -16.85
CA ASN A 241 36.30 2.00 -16.24
C ASN A 241 35.01 2.69 -16.71
N GLU A 242 34.70 2.65 -18.02
CA GLU A 242 33.44 3.19 -18.58
C GLU A 242 32.20 2.50 -17.97
N TYR A 243 32.22 1.17 -17.87
CA TYR A 243 31.12 0.43 -17.24
C TYR A 243 31.04 0.67 -15.73
N ARG A 244 32.17 0.88 -15.07
CA ARG A 244 32.24 1.22 -13.65
C ARG A 244 31.57 2.57 -13.37
N GLU A 245 31.84 3.58 -14.19
CA GLU A 245 31.17 4.89 -14.10
C GLU A 245 29.67 4.76 -14.38
N GLN A 246 29.29 4.06 -15.45
CA GLN A 246 27.88 3.84 -15.79
C GLN A 246 27.12 3.13 -14.66
N TRP A 247 27.72 2.11 -14.07
CA TRP A 247 27.13 1.39 -12.94
C TRP A 247 26.99 2.29 -11.72
N GLY A 248 28.01 3.09 -11.38
CA GLY A 248 27.96 4.04 -10.27
C GLY A 248 26.77 5.00 -10.38
N ASN A 249 26.59 5.61 -11.55
CA ASN A 249 25.46 6.52 -11.82
C ASN A 249 24.09 5.82 -11.67
N LEU A 250 23.98 4.57 -12.11
CA LEU A 250 22.74 3.79 -12.00
C LEU A 250 22.43 3.38 -10.55
N ILE A 251 23.46 3.04 -9.78
CA ILE A 251 23.34 2.72 -8.35
C ILE A 251 22.95 3.95 -7.54
N GLU A 252 23.51 5.12 -7.85
CA GLU A 252 23.13 6.38 -7.22
C GLU A 252 21.66 6.71 -7.49
N ALA A 253 21.22 6.61 -8.75
CA ALA A 253 19.82 6.80 -9.11
C ALA A 253 18.90 5.77 -8.43
N PHE A 254 19.32 4.51 -8.35
CA PHE A 254 18.62 3.46 -7.61
C PHE A 254 18.48 3.80 -6.11
N ALA A 255 19.58 4.20 -5.46
CA ALA A 255 19.61 4.54 -4.04
C ALA A 255 18.70 5.73 -3.72
N LEU A 256 18.77 6.79 -4.53
CA LEU A 256 17.92 7.97 -4.40
C LEU A 256 16.44 7.59 -4.53
N LEU A 257 16.09 6.79 -5.54
CA LEU A 257 14.70 6.39 -5.78
C LEU A 257 14.18 5.44 -4.69
N LEU A 258 15.00 4.51 -4.18
CA LEU A 258 14.58 3.57 -3.14
C LEU A 258 14.38 4.26 -1.78
N ARG A 259 15.27 5.18 -1.40
CA ARG A 259 15.13 5.97 -0.16
C ARG A 259 13.88 6.85 -0.14
N ASN A 260 13.41 7.27 -1.32
CA ASN A 260 12.18 8.03 -1.47
C ASN A 260 10.93 7.15 -1.67
N ASP A 261 11.08 5.82 -1.69
CA ASP A 261 9.94 4.91 -1.81
C ASP A 261 9.31 4.69 -0.42
N PHE A 262 8.15 5.30 -0.19
CA PHE A 262 7.38 5.21 1.07
C PHE A 262 7.01 3.79 1.48
N ASN A 263 7.12 2.84 0.57
CA ASN A 263 6.99 1.48 0.96
C ASN A 263 8.12 1.14 1.95
N TYR A 264 9.38 1.48 1.71
CA TYR A 264 10.50 1.01 2.53
C TYR A 264 10.76 1.89 3.74
N LEU A 265 11.16 1.26 4.87
CA LEU A 265 11.80 2.02 5.95
C LEU A 265 13.18 2.47 5.49
N GLU A 266 13.66 3.59 6.03
CA GLU A 266 14.99 4.14 5.70
C GLU A 266 16.09 3.09 5.93
N GLN A 267 16.05 2.41 7.08
CA GLN A 267 17.00 1.33 7.40
C GLN A 267 16.90 0.15 6.40
N GLU A 268 15.70 -0.28 6.03
CA GLU A 268 15.51 -1.36 5.05
C GLU A 268 16.05 -0.95 3.67
N ALA A 269 15.79 0.28 3.25
CA ALA A 269 16.30 0.83 2.00
C ALA A 269 17.84 0.84 1.99
N ASP A 270 18.46 1.28 3.09
CA ASP A 270 19.91 1.32 3.24
C ASP A 270 20.54 -0.07 3.24
N GLU A 271 19.92 -1.04 3.90
CA GLU A 271 20.37 -2.44 3.88
C GLU A 271 20.32 -3.02 2.45
N ILE A 272 19.25 -2.76 1.71
CA ILE A 272 19.13 -3.20 0.31
C ILE A 272 20.17 -2.49 -0.57
N ILE A 273 20.40 -1.20 -0.37
CA ILE A 273 21.40 -0.42 -1.12
C ILE A 273 22.80 -0.98 -0.87
N ALA A 274 23.18 -1.14 0.40
CA ALA A 274 24.48 -1.65 0.81
C ALA A 274 24.74 -3.04 0.21
N ALA A 275 23.76 -3.95 0.29
CA ALA A 275 23.88 -5.30 -0.25
C ALA A 275 24.10 -5.32 -1.77
N ASN A 276 23.46 -4.43 -2.53
CA ASN A 276 23.65 -4.36 -3.98
C ASN A 276 24.98 -3.67 -4.36
N ILE A 277 25.41 -2.66 -3.61
CA ILE A 277 26.74 -2.04 -3.79
C ILE A 277 27.84 -3.07 -3.54
N GLU A 278 27.79 -3.79 -2.42
CA GLU A 278 28.80 -4.80 -2.07
C GLU A 278 28.87 -5.92 -3.12
N SER A 279 27.72 -6.41 -3.57
CA SER A 279 27.62 -7.42 -4.62
C SER A 279 28.25 -6.94 -5.94
N GLY A 280 27.96 -5.70 -6.35
CA GLY A 280 28.55 -5.12 -7.56
C GLY A 280 30.06 -4.93 -7.45
N LEU A 281 30.54 -4.31 -6.37
CA LEU A 281 31.98 -4.11 -6.10
C LEU A 281 32.76 -5.43 -6.15
N LYS A 282 32.20 -6.50 -5.54
CA LYS A 282 32.81 -7.83 -5.61
C LYS A 282 32.97 -8.31 -7.05
N LYS A 283 31.98 -8.12 -7.92
CA LYS A 283 32.07 -8.50 -9.33
C LYS A 283 33.12 -7.67 -10.09
N PHE A 284 33.25 -6.37 -9.78
CA PHE A 284 34.30 -5.54 -10.37
C PHE A 284 35.68 -6.04 -9.99
N LYS A 285 35.90 -6.33 -8.71
CA LYS A 285 37.17 -6.87 -8.20
C LYS A 285 37.51 -8.22 -8.84
N ASP A 286 36.54 -9.11 -8.97
CA ASP A 286 36.74 -10.41 -9.63
C ASP A 286 37.12 -10.25 -11.12
N ALA A 287 36.55 -9.25 -11.81
CA ALA A 287 36.87 -8.94 -13.20
C ALA A 287 38.27 -8.32 -13.35
N SER A 288 38.63 -7.33 -12.52
CA SER A 288 39.97 -6.73 -12.48
C SER A 288 41.05 -7.79 -12.26
N ASN A 289 40.86 -8.67 -11.26
CA ASN A 289 41.81 -9.73 -10.93
C ASN A 289 41.98 -10.76 -12.05
N SER A 290 40.90 -11.03 -12.81
CA SER A 290 40.96 -11.92 -13.96
C SER A 290 41.76 -11.32 -15.11
N PHE A 291 41.70 -10.00 -15.27
CA PHE A 291 42.46 -9.26 -16.28
C PHE A 291 43.94 -9.10 -15.87
N GLY A 292 44.22 -8.68 -14.63
CA GLY A 292 45.58 -8.55 -14.09
C GLY A 292 46.36 -9.87 -14.13
N ARG A 293 45.70 -11.03 -13.93
CA ARG A 293 46.36 -12.34 -14.13
C ARG A 293 46.75 -12.64 -15.57
N LEU A 294 46.03 -12.12 -16.57
CA LEU A 294 46.38 -12.27 -17.97
C LEU A 294 47.56 -11.36 -18.33
N GLU A 295 47.63 -10.15 -17.79
CA GLU A 295 48.73 -9.20 -18.07
C GLU A 295 50.01 -9.47 -17.27
N ILE A 296 49.93 -9.88 -15.99
CA ILE A 296 51.11 -10.23 -15.16
C ILE A 296 51.82 -11.49 -15.69
N SER A 297 51.09 -12.36 -16.42
CA SER A 297 51.73 -13.45 -17.17
C SER A 297 52.55 -12.97 -18.37
N SER A 298 52.46 -11.69 -18.73
CA SER A 298 53.16 -11.06 -19.86
C SER A 298 54.18 -9.99 -19.46
N LEU A 299 53.98 -9.22 -18.38
CA LEU A 299 54.91 -8.16 -17.94
C LEU A 299 54.82 -7.97 -16.41
N GLY A 300 55.95 -8.07 -15.71
CA GLY A 300 56.02 -7.85 -14.27
C GLY A 300 56.08 -6.36 -13.93
N GLY A 301 55.05 -5.86 -13.24
CA GLY A 301 54.98 -4.50 -12.71
C GLY A 301 53.98 -4.41 -11.55
N ASP A 302 54.31 -3.57 -10.56
CA ASP A 302 53.59 -3.36 -9.30
C ASP A 302 52.40 -2.38 -9.49
N GLU A 303 51.15 -2.83 -9.25
CA GLU A 303 49.89 -2.03 -9.44
C GLU A 303 48.96 -2.02 -8.20
N ASP A 304 49.45 -2.30 -7.00
CA ASP A 304 48.57 -2.51 -5.82
C ASP A 304 48.05 -1.21 -5.13
N GLU A 305 48.46 0.00 -5.52
CA GLU A 305 48.11 1.24 -4.79
C GLU A 305 46.82 1.96 -5.25
N GLU A 306 46.37 1.86 -6.51
CA GLU A 306 45.21 2.64 -7.00
C GLU A 306 43.83 2.03 -6.68
N GLU A 307 43.74 0.71 -6.44
CA GLU A 307 42.43 0.04 -6.25
C GLU A 307 41.81 0.32 -4.86
N GLY A 308 42.65 0.63 -3.86
CA GLY A 308 42.21 0.96 -2.49
C GLY A 308 41.57 2.35 -2.35
N GLU A 309 42.07 3.36 -3.08
CA GLU A 309 41.57 4.74 -2.99
C GLU A 309 40.16 4.90 -3.58
N TRP A 310 39.76 4.07 -4.54
CA TRP A 310 38.43 4.15 -5.16
C TRP A 310 37.33 3.48 -4.30
N GLU A 311 37.61 2.31 -3.70
CA GLU A 311 36.69 1.69 -2.72
C GLU A 311 36.49 2.59 -1.50
N GLU A 312 37.56 3.20 -0.98
CA GLU A 312 37.45 4.24 0.05
C GLU A 312 36.71 5.47 -0.48
N GLY A 313 36.97 5.93 -1.70
CA GLY A 313 36.28 7.07 -2.32
C GLY A 313 34.76 6.87 -2.44
N LEU A 314 34.29 5.70 -2.85
CA LEU A 314 32.87 5.37 -2.87
C LEU A 314 32.26 5.31 -1.47
N LYS A 315 32.93 4.64 -0.52
CA LYS A 315 32.44 4.56 0.87
C LYS A 315 32.52 5.90 1.62
N LYS A 316 33.46 6.76 1.28
CA LYS A 316 33.79 8.02 1.98
C LYS A 316 33.25 9.27 1.28
N HIS A 317 32.91 9.20 -0.01
CA HIS A 317 32.32 10.32 -0.75
C HIS A 317 30.91 10.03 -1.22
N LEU A 318 30.56 8.82 -1.68
CA LEU A 318 29.20 8.54 -2.11
C LEU A 318 28.23 8.51 -0.92
N LEU A 319 28.57 7.81 0.17
CA LEU A 319 27.71 7.77 1.38
C LEU A 319 27.47 9.16 2.00
N PRO A 320 28.48 10.04 2.17
CA PRO A 320 28.27 11.40 2.66
C PRO A 320 27.69 12.36 1.63
N LYS A 321 28.05 12.28 0.33
CA LYS A 321 27.43 13.13 -0.71
C LYS A 321 25.97 12.76 -0.94
N LEU A 322 25.61 11.49 -0.87
CA LEU A 322 24.21 11.07 -0.87
C LEU A 322 23.46 11.71 0.31
N ASN A 323 24.05 11.81 1.50
CA ASN A 323 23.44 12.51 2.63
C ASN A 323 23.30 14.03 2.39
N VAL A 324 24.29 14.68 1.78
CA VAL A 324 24.26 16.13 1.48
C VAL A 324 23.29 16.46 0.35
N GLU A 325 23.27 15.67 -0.72
CA GLU A 325 22.31 15.85 -1.82
C GLU A 325 20.88 15.49 -1.40
N LEU A 326 20.70 14.53 -0.47
CA LEU A 326 19.41 14.27 0.17
C LEU A 326 18.95 15.44 1.03
N GLU A 327 19.84 16.13 1.72
CA GLU A 327 19.50 17.33 2.50
C GLU A 327 19.05 18.47 1.58
N VAL A 328 19.76 18.67 0.46
CA VAL A 328 19.38 19.66 -0.58
C VAL A 328 18.07 19.31 -1.27
N VAL A 329 17.84 18.04 -1.61
CA VAL A 329 16.57 17.59 -2.21
C VAL A 329 15.43 17.69 -1.19
N ALA A 330 15.65 17.29 0.07
CA ALA A 330 14.67 17.43 1.15
C ALA A 330 14.30 18.90 1.39
N ASP A 331 15.26 19.82 1.34
CA ASP A 331 15.02 21.26 1.44
C ASP A 331 14.26 21.81 0.23
N GLN A 332 14.54 21.32 -0.98
CA GLN A 332 13.73 21.67 -2.16
C GLN A 332 12.28 21.16 -2.06
N TYR A 333 12.06 19.98 -1.47
CA TYR A 333 10.73 19.45 -1.21
C TYR A 333 10.01 20.23 -0.10
N ARG A 334 10.70 20.58 0.99
CA ARG A 334 10.16 21.47 2.05
C ARG A 334 9.78 22.83 1.50
N LEU A 335 10.60 23.42 0.62
CA LEU A 335 10.31 24.70 -0.02
C LEU A 335 9.08 24.61 -0.94
N LYS A 336 8.95 23.53 -1.71
CA LYS A 336 7.74 23.27 -2.51
C LYS A 336 6.51 23.08 -1.63
N GLU A 337 6.64 22.39 -0.51
CA GLU A 337 5.56 22.21 0.46
C GLU A 337 5.12 23.54 1.09
N GLU A 338 6.07 24.37 1.51
CA GLU A 338 5.79 25.68 2.10
C GLU A 338 5.11 26.61 1.09
N ASN A 339 5.54 26.58 -0.17
CA ASN A 339 4.91 27.34 -1.25
C ASN A 339 3.49 26.84 -1.54
N ALA A 340 3.29 25.52 -1.61
CA ALA A 340 1.95 24.94 -1.78
C ALA A 340 1.02 25.28 -0.61
N ARG A 341 1.52 25.30 0.64
CA ARG A 341 0.75 25.75 1.81
C ARG A 341 0.42 27.23 1.73
N LYS A 342 1.34 28.10 1.28
CA LYS A 342 1.06 29.53 1.07
C LYS A 342 -0.02 29.74 0.01
N GLU A 343 0.07 29.06 -1.14
CA GLU A 343 -0.96 29.12 -2.18
C GLU A 343 -2.33 28.65 -1.67
N LEU A 344 -2.39 27.55 -0.91
CA LEU A 344 -3.63 27.06 -0.31
C LEU A 344 -4.20 28.02 0.75
N ALA A 345 -3.35 28.71 1.52
CA ALA A 345 -3.76 29.74 2.47
C ALA A 345 -4.30 30.99 1.76
N GLU A 346 -3.68 31.41 0.67
CA GLU A 346 -4.14 32.53 -0.17
C GLU A 346 -5.48 32.22 -0.84
N LEU A 347 -5.74 30.96 -1.17
CA LEU A 347 -7.02 30.47 -1.67
C LEU A 347 -8.09 30.31 -0.57
N GLY A 348 -7.75 30.59 0.70
CA GLY A 348 -8.67 30.47 1.84
C GLY A 348 -9.03 29.03 2.23
N LEU A 349 -8.29 28.05 1.71
CA LEU A 349 -8.55 26.62 1.90
C LEU A 349 -7.88 26.03 3.15
N LEU A 350 -7.10 26.82 3.88
CA LEU A 350 -6.31 26.36 5.04
C LEU A 350 -6.98 26.63 6.40
N ASN A 351 -8.26 27.06 6.41
CA ASN A 351 -9.06 27.31 7.62
C ASN A 351 -10.39 26.52 7.66
N MET A 352 -10.38 25.28 7.17
CA MET A 352 -11.42 24.26 7.41
C MET A 352 -10.75 22.98 7.90
#